data_AF-A0AAN1CXC5-F1
#
_entry.id   AF-A0AAN1CXC5-F1
#
_cell.length_a   1.000
_cell.length_b   1.000
_cell.length_c   1.000
_cell.angle_alpha   90.00
_cell.angle_beta   90.00
_cell.angle_gamma   90.00
#
_symmetry.space_group_name_H-M   'P 1'
#
loop_
_entity.id
_entity.type
_entity.pdbx_description
1 polymer ?
#
loop_
_entity_poly.entity_id
_entity_poly.type
_entity_poly.pdbx_seq_one_letter_code
_entity_poly.pdbx_strand_id
1 'polypeptide(L)'
;MKLQDILSLPELDGKLLNLAKTQGFVTAMASAPNVLMPQEWLPFLWGGEETAPFSDGEQLELYIDGIVQMWNQTRPALLEGSWGWPEGCALDEKDIVTTTTRDFCEGVLQGWQLARDDWETLMPEESEDNALLGGVLLSLTMLYDPETTIETLAEQGMVGLEQFEEIFNAMPVMLCGLTQRGVALAEEQ
;
A
#
# COMPACT_ATOMS: atom_id res chain seq x y z
N MET A 1 8.63 -20.86 9.31
CA MET A 1 8.40 -19.63 10.09
C MET A 1 7.47 -18.76 9.27
N LYS A 2 6.48 -18.06 9.86
CA LYS A 2 5.63 -17.12 9.11
C LYS A 2 6.29 -15.75 9.05
N LEU A 3 5.93 -14.92 8.07
CA LEU A 3 6.45 -13.55 7.93
C LEU A 3 6.29 -12.73 9.23
N GLN A 4 5.13 -12.82 9.89
CA GLN A 4 4.88 -12.15 11.17
C GLN A 4 5.92 -12.53 12.25
N ASP A 5 6.40 -13.77 12.23
CA ASP A 5 7.33 -14.28 13.24
C ASP A 5 8.71 -13.66 13.00
N ILE A 6 9.11 -13.50 11.73
CA ILE A 6 10.34 -12.79 11.33
C ILE A 6 10.27 -11.32 11.72
N LEU A 7 9.16 -10.65 11.41
CA LEU A 7 8.95 -9.23 11.71
C LEU A 7 8.93 -8.93 13.22
N SER A 8 8.70 -9.96 14.04
CA SER A 8 8.67 -9.83 15.51
C SER A 8 10.02 -10.15 16.17
N LEU A 9 11.08 -10.44 15.39
CA LEU A 9 12.40 -10.75 15.93
C LEU A 9 13.07 -9.50 16.52
N PRO A 10 13.55 -9.53 17.78
CA PRO A 10 14.15 -8.36 18.43
C PRO A 10 15.37 -7.78 17.68
N GLU A 11 16.15 -8.60 17.00
CA GLU A 11 17.32 -8.17 16.24
C GLU A 11 16.98 -7.43 14.93
N LEU A 12 15.72 -7.52 14.48
CA LEU A 12 15.17 -6.86 13.29
C LEU A 12 14.26 -5.66 13.65
N ASP A 13 14.01 -5.43 14.95
CA ASP A 13 13.20 -4.31 15.42
C ASP A 13 13.78 -2.96 14.96
N GLY A 14 12.92 -2.12 14.38
CA GLY A 14 13.29 -0.85 13.77
C GLY A 14 14.13 -0.92 12.49
N LYS A 15 14.47 -2.13 11.99
CA LYS A 15 15.23 -2.31 10.75
C LYS A 15 14.35 -2.70 9.55
N LEU A 16 13.22 -3.34 9.81
CA LEU A 16 12.25 -3.73 8.80
C LEU A 16 10.95 -2.92 8.94
N LEU A 17 10.20 -2.84 7.85
CA LEU A 17 8.81 -2.41 7.91
C LEU A 17 8.01 -3.31 8.86
N ASN A 18 7.11 -2.72 9.65
CA ASN A 18 6.17 -3.53 10.44
C ASN A 18 5.18 -4.28 9.52
N LEU A 19 4.37 -5.17 10.09
CA LEU A 19 3.46 -6.02 9.30
C LEU A 19 2.47 -5.20 8.46
N ALA A 20 1.87 -4.15 9.03
CA ALA A 20 0.89 -3.32 8.33
C ALA A 20 1.53 -2.54 7.17
N LYS A 21 2.68 -1.91 7.40
CA LYS A 21 3.49 -1.26 6.35
C LYS A 21 3.89 -2.25 5.26
N THR A 22 4.29 -3.46 5.65
CA THR A 22 4.63 -4.52 4.70
C THR A 22 3.42 -4.94 3.85
N GLN A 23 2.25 -5.09 4.46
CA GLN A 23 1.00 -5.40 3.74
C GLN A 23 0.62 -4.28 2.76
N GLY A 24 0.77 -3.02 3.17
CA GLY A 24 0.55 -1.87 2.30
C GLY A 24 1.51 -1.85 1.11
N PHE A 25 2.80 -2.02 1.39
CA PHE A 25 3.85 -2.04 0.38
C PHE A 25 3.62 -3.16 -0.66
N VAL A 26 3.33 -4.38 -0.20
CA VAL A 26 2.99 -5.51 -1.08
C VAL A 26 1.70 -5.23 -1.86
N THR A 27 0.74 -4.54 -1.27
CA THR A 27 -0.50 -4.15 -1.97
C THR A 27 -0.21 -3.18 -3.12
N ALA A 28 0.67 -2.20 -2.93
CA ALA A 28 1.11 -1.31 -4.01
C ALA A 28 1.87 -2.05 -5.12
N MET A 29 2.76 -2.99 -4.74
CA MET A 29 3.44 -3.85 -5.72
C MET A 29 2.45 -4.75 -6.49
N ALA A 30 1.40 -5.22 -5.82
CA ALA A 30 0.40 -6.08 -6.41
C ALA A 30 -0.55 -5.33 -7.35
N SER A 31 -0.84 -4.06 -7.02
CA SER A 31 -1.65 -3.16 -7.85
C SER A 31 -0.90 -2.62 -9.06
N ALA A 32 0.43 -2.63 -9.04
CA ALA A 32 1.27 -2.13 -10.12
C ALA A 32 0.88 -2.73 -11.49
N PRO A 33 0.85 -1.93 -12.57
CA PRO A 33 0.45 -2.39 -13.90
C PRO A 33 1.40 -3.47 -14.41
N ASN A 34 2.71 -3.25 -14.23
CA ASN A 34 3.77 -4.18 -14.58
C ASN A 34 4.31 -4.90 -13.35
N VAL A 35 4.84 -6.11 -13.57
CA VAL A 35 5.51 -6.88 -12.51
C VAL A 35 6.88 -6.27 -12.23
N LEU A 36 7.09 -5.84 -10.98
CA LEU A 36 8.35 -5.29 -10.51
C LEU A 36 9.38 -6.40 -10.26
N MET A 37 10.62 -6.17 -10.66
CA MET A 37 11.74 -7.07 -10.42
C MET A 37 12.17 -7.02 -8.94
N PRO A 38 12.62 -8.14 -8.35
CA PRO A 38 13.10 -8.20 -6.96
C PRO A 38 14.08 -7.09 -6.56
N GLN A 39 15.02 -6.77 -7.44
CA GLN A 39 16.03 -5.72 -7.22
C GLN A 39 15.44 -4.31 -7.02
N GLU A 40 14.22 -4.06 -7.50
CA GLU A 40 13.57 -2.75 -7.42
C GLU A 40 12.90 -2.54 -6.06
N TRP A 41 12.39 -3.60 -5.43
CA TRP A 41 11.62 -3.49 -4.19
C TRP A 41 12.34 -4.04 -2.96
N LEU A 42 13.28 -4.97 -3.11
CA LEU A 42 13.97 -5.60 -1.98
C LEU A 42 14.63 -4.58 -1.03
N PRO A 43 15.45 -3.62 -1.51
CA PRO A 43 16.12 -2.68 -0.62
C PRO A 43 15.15 -1.85 0.23
N PHE A 44 13.97 -1.53 -0.29
CA PHE A 44 12.99 -0.68 0.39
C PHE A 44 12.40 -1.35 1.63
N LEU A 45 12.34 -2.68 1.69
CA LEU A 45 11.81 -3.42 2.83
C LEU A 45 12.63 -3.24 4.12
N TRP A 46 13.89 -2.81 3.98
CA TRP A 46 14.80 -2.48 5.09
C TRP A 46 15.37 -1.06 4.99
N GLY A 47 14.61 -0.12 4.42
CA GLY A 47 14.97 1.30 4.45
C GLY A 47 16.01 1.74 3.42
N GLY A 48 16.27 0.94 2.39
CA GLY A 48 17.14 1.28 1.27
C GLY A 48 18.63 1.05 1.51
N GLU A 49 19.00 0.40 2.62
CA GLU A 49 20.40 0.03 2.87
C GLU A 49 20.91 -1.00 1.86
N GLU A 50 22.18 -0.90 1.49
CA GLU A 50 22.84 -1.83 0.54
C GLU A 50 22.92 -3.25 1.12
N THR A 51 23.03 -3.36 2.44
CA THR A 51 23.12 -4.64 3.16
C THR A 51 21.81 -4.95 3.87
N ALA A 52 21.24 -6.11 3.59
CA ALA A 52 20.04 -6.57 4.28
C ALA A 52 20.35 -6.87 5.77
N PRO A 53 19.42 -6.58 6.70
CA PRO A 53 19.67 -6.64 8.15
C PRO A 53 19.66 -8.06 8.74
N PHE A 54 19.63 -9.09 7.89
CA PHE A 54 19.49 -10.49 8.28
C PHE A 54 20.81 -11.10 8.71
N SER A 55 20.74 -11.97 9.71
CA SER A 55 21.93 -12.60 10.31
C SER A 55 22.52 -13.71 9.43
N ASP A 56 21.68 -14.33 8.60
CA ASP A 56 22.06 -15.36 7.65
C ASP A 56 21.13 -15.36 6.41
N GLY A 57 21.53 -16.12 5.38
CA GLY A 57 20.79 -16.22 4.13
C GLY A 57 19.45 -16.95 4.24
N GLU A 58 19.30 -17.88 5.19
CA GLU A 58 18.05 -18.64 5.37
C GLU A 58 16.95 -17.72 5.92
N GLN A 59 17.30 -16.83 6.85
CA GLN A 59 16.39 -15.82 7.39
C GLN A 59 15.92 -14.84 6.30
N LEU A 60 16.83 -14.42 5.41
CA LEU A 60 16.50 -13.58 4.25
C LEU A 60 15.58 -14.31 3.28
N GLU A 61 15.87 -15.57 2.94
CA GLU A 61 15.03 -16.38 2.04
C GLU A 61 13.61 -16.55 2.60
N LEU A 62 13.47 -16.89 3.88
CA LEU A 62 12.16 -17.02 4.53
C LEU A 62 11.37 -15.69 4.55
N TYR A 63 12.06 -14.56 4.69
CA TYR A 63 11.44 -13.24 4.64
C TYR A 63 10.91 -12.95 3.23
N ILE A 64 11.75 -13.14 2.21
CA ILE A 64 11.40 -12.94 0.80
C ILE A 64 10.23 -13.86 0.40
N ASP A 65 10.28 -15.13 0.78
CA ASP A 65 9.19 -16.08 0.52
C ASP A 65 7.87 -15.62 1.13
N GLY A 66 7.90 -15.05 2.34
CA GLY A 66 6.73 -14.46 2.99
C GLY A 66 6.14 -13.28 2.21
N ILE A 67 6.99 -12.40 1.68
CA ILE A 67 6.58 -11.27 0.84
C ILE A 67 5.96 -11.76 -0.48
N VAL A 68 6.63 -12.70 -1.16
CA VAL A 68 6.15 -13.29 -2.41
C VAL A 68 4.83 -14.04 -2.21
N GLN A 69 4.68 -14.77 -1.10
CA GLN A 69 3.43 -15.44 -0.76
C GLN A 69 2.29 -14.44 -0.56
N MET A 70 2.55 -13.32 0.11
CA MET A 70 1.57 -12.26 0.29
C MET A 70 1.19 -11.63 -1.06
N TRP A 71 2.15 -11.32 -1.90
CA TRP A 71 1.90 -10.79 -3.25
C TRP A 71 1.04 -11.76 -4.09
N ASN A 72 1.33 -13.06 -4.03
CA ASN A 72 0.57 -14.11 -4.72
C ASN A 72 -0.88 -14.26 -4.21
N GLN A 73 -1.21 -13.73 -3.04
CA GLN A 73 -2.58 -13.66 -2.53
C GLN A 73 -3.24 -12.32 -2.91
N THR A 74 -2.49 -11.22 -2.77
CA THR A 74 -3.01 -9.87 -2.97
C THR A 74 -3.30 -9.56 -4.44
N ARG A 75 -2.41 -9.92 -5.37
CA ARG A 75 -2.60 -9.59 -6.79
C ARG A 75 -3.85 -10.23 -7.39
N PRO A 76 -4.11 -11.55 -7.23
CA PRO A 76 -5.36 -12.14 -7.70
C PRO A 76 -6.59 -11.48 -7.06
N ALA A 77 -6.56 -11.21 -5.74
CA ALA A 77 -7.68 -10.58 -5.05
C ALA A 77 -8.01 -9.18 -5.62
N LEU A 78 -6.98 -8.37 -5.94
CA LEU A 78 -7.16 -7.07 -6.58
C LEU A 78 -7.76 -7.20 -7.99
N LEU A 79 -7.25 -8.13 -8.79
CA LEU A 79 -7.73 -8.36 -10.17
C LEU A 79 -9.14 -8.94 -10.22
N GLU A 80 -9.52 -9.77 -9.25
CA GLU A 80 -10.85 -10.36 -9.14
C GLU A 80 -11.86 -9.44 -8.47
N GLY A 81 -11.44 -8.29 -7.95
CA GLY A 81 -12.31 -7.35 -7.22
C GLY A 81 -12.77 -7.87 -5.86
N SER A 82 -12.01 -8.80 -5.26
CA SER A 82 -12.29 -9.44 -3.98
C SER A 82 -11.35 -8.99 -2.85
N TRP A 83 -10.37 -8.13 -3.16
CA TRP A 83 -9.46 -7.55 -2.17
C TRP A 83 -10.24 -6.71 -1.15
N GLY A 84 -9.79 -6.78 0.10
CA GLY A 84 -10.31 -5.99 1.21
C GLY A 84 -9.19 -5.66 2.19
N TRP A 85 -9.53 -4.83 3.17
CA TRP A 85 -8.59 -4.43 4.22
C TRP A 85 -7.98 -5.63 4.94
N PRO A 86 -6.66 -5.66 5.16
CA PRO A 86 -6.02 -6.68 5.98
C PRO A 86 -6.53 -6.66 7.42
N GLU A 87 -6.32 -7.77 8.14
CA GLU A 87 -6.66 -7.87 9.56
C GLU A 87 -6.01 -6.74 10.37
N GLY A 88 -6.79 -6.08 11.23
CA GLY A 88 -6.36 -4.96 12.06
C GLY A 88 -6.53 -3.59 11.42
N CYS A 89 -6.69 -3.48 10.10
CA CYS A 89 -7.09 -2.23 9.46
C CYS A 89 -8.57 -1.94 9.77
N ALA A 90 -8.82 -0.85 10.48
CA ALA A 90 -10.14 -0.43 10.93
C ALA A 90 -10.21 1.08 11.16
N LEU A 91 -11.43 1.55 11.46
CA LEU A 91 -11.73 2.85 12.04
C LEU A 91 -11.90 2.71 13.57
N ASP A 92 -11.57 3.76 14.30
CA ASP A 92 -11.77 3.87 15.75
C ASP A 92 -13.18 4.38 16.09
N GLU A 93 -13.47 4.60 17.38
CA GLU A 93 -14.78 5.08 17.85
C GLU A 93 -15.14 6.50 17.37
N LYS A 94 -14.20 7.22 16.75
CA LYS A 94 -14.39 8.56 16.19
C LYS A 94 -14.40 8.54 14.67
N ASP A 95 -14.52 7.37 14.05
CA ASP A 95 -14.46 7.16 12.60
C ASP A 95 -13.13 7.63 11.98
N ILE A 96 -12.05 7.63 12.79
CA ILE A 96 -10.69 7.92 12.35
C ILE A 96 -9.95 6.59 12.19
N VAL A 97 -9.12 6.49 11.17
CA VAL A 97 -8.31 5.30 10.94
C VAL A 97 -7.39 4.95 12.14
N THR A 98 -7.32 3.67 12.44
CA THR A 98 -6.38 3.15 13.46
C THR A 98 -4.92 3.31 13.02
N THR A 99 -3.98 3.20 13.96
CA THR A 99 -2.52 3.18 13.66
C THR A 99 -2.17 2.09 12.65
N THR A 100 -2.80 0.91 12.73
CA THR A 100 -2.59 -0.19 11.76
C THR A 100 -3.01 0.22 10.35
N THR A 101 -4.16 0.88 10.19
CA THR A 101 -4.59 1.40 8.89
C THR A 101 -3.66 2.51 8.38
N ARG A 102 -3.18 3.39 9.25
CA ARG A 102 -2.21 4.45 8.89
C ARG A 102 -0.90 3.85 8.39
N ASP A 103 -0.36 2.89 9.14
CA ASP A 103 0.85 2.15 8.77
C ASP A 103 0.67 1.43 7.43
N PHE A 104 -0.49 0.81 7.20
CA PHE A 104 -0.81 0.23 5.90
C PHE A 104 -0.78 1.28 4.80
N CYS A 105 -1.45 2.43 4.98
CA CYS A 105 -1.46 3.50 3.98
C CYS A 105 -0.06 4.05 3.70
N GLU A 106 0.78 4.19 4.74
CA GLU A 106 2.19 4.56 4.58
C GLU A 106 2.93 3.53 3.69
N GLY A 107 2.74 2.24 3.96
CA GLY A 107 3.30 1.16 3.16
C GLY A 107 2.88 1.23 1.69
N VAL A 108 1.58 1.46 1.43
CA VAL A 108 1.07 1.62 0.06
C VAL A 108 1.75 2.80 -0.63
N LEU A 109 1.79 3.97 0.02
CA LEU A 109 2.39 5.18 -0.55
C LEU A 109 3.89 5.03 -0.82
N GLN A 110 4.61 4.29 0.02
CA GLN A 110 6.02 3.94 -0.20
C GLN A 110 6.19 3.00 -1.40
N GLY A 111 5.44 1.89 -1.45
CA GLY A 111 5.51 0.95 -2.56
C GLY A 111 5.04 1.56 -3.89
N TRP A 112 4.13 2.54 -3.84
CA TRP A 112 3.64 3.27 -5.01
C TRP A 112 4.77 3.94 -5.81
N GLN A 113 5.79 4.45 -5.11
CA GLN A 113 6.91 5.14 -5.74
C GLN A 113 7.67 4.25 -6.73
N LEU A 114 7.63 2.93 -6.54
CA LEU A 114 8.33 1.97 -7.40
C LEU A 114 7.74 1.89 -8.81
N ALA A 115 6.42 2.06 -8.92
CA ALA A 115 5.69 1.96 -10.18
C ALA A 115 5.16 3.32 -10.65
N ARG A 116 5.63 4.42 -10.06
CA ARG A 116 5.12 5.77 -10.33
C ARG A 116 5.24 6.12 -11.81
N ASP A 117 6.40 5.89 -12.41
CA ASP A 117 6.66 6.20 -13.82
C ASP A 117 5.74 5.40 -14.75
N ASP A 118 5.46 4.13 -14.41
CA ASP A 118 4.52 3.28 -15.15
C ASP A 118 3.10 3.83 -15.07
N TRP A 119 2.64 4.22 -13.88
CA TRP A 119 1.33 4.84 -13.68
C TRP A 119 1.19 6.15 -14.44
N GLU A 120 2.18 7.04 -14.37
CA GLU A 120 2.17 8.32 -15.09
C GLU A 120 2.24 8.12 -16.61
N THR A 121 2.87 7.04 -17.08
CA THR A 121 2.90 6.67 -18.50
C THR A 121 1.54 6.15 -18.97
N LEU A 122 0.88 5.31 -18.18
CA LEU A 122 -0.41 4.68 -18.54
C LEU A 122 -1.60 5.62 -18.35
N MET A 123 -1.56 6.45 -17.31
CA MET A 123 -2.62 7.39 -16.92
C MET A 123 -2.03 8.80 -16.77
N PRO A 124 -1.58 9.43 -17.88
CA PRO A 124 -1.01 10.76 -17.83
C PRO A 124 -2.05 11.80 -17.40
N GLU A 125 -1.61 12.96 -16.91
CA GLU A 125 -2.49 13.98 -16.30
C GLU A 125 -3.70 14.39 -17.15
N GLU A 126 -3.53 14.39 -18.48
CA GLU A 126 -4.54 14.77 -19.47
C GLU A 126 -5.54 13.64 -19.82
N SER A 127 -5.35 12.44 -19.27
CA SER A 127 -6.22 11.28 -19.52
C SER A 127 -7.43 11.27 -18.59
N GLU A 128 -8.56 10.71 -19.06
CA GLU A 128 -9.75 10.50 -18.23
C GLU A 128 -9.46 9.55 -17.05
N ASP A 129 -8.54 8.61 -17.24
CA ASP A 129 -8.14 7.61 -16.22
C ASP A 129 -7.31 8.22 -15.08
N ASN A 130 -6.63 9.36 -15.31
CA ASN A 130 -5.86 10.03 -14.27
C ASN A 130 -6.72 10.51 -13.08
N ALA A 131 -8.01 10.77 -13.30
CA ALA A 131 -8.94 11.08 -12.21
C ALA A 131 -9.08 9.91 -11.22
N LEU A 132 -9.06 8.66 -11.72
CA LEU A 132 -9.09 7.46 -10.88
C LEU A 132 -7.80 7.32 -10.08
N LEU A 133 -6.65 7.45 -10.75
CA LEU A 133 -5.32 7.42 -10.15
C LEU A 133 -5.19 8.45 -9.02
N GLY A 134 -5.49 9.71 -9.33
CA GLY A 134 -5.42 10.82 -8.39
C GLY A 134 -6.39 10.67 -7.23
N GLY A 135 -7.61 10.17 -7.48
CA GLY A 135 -8.61 9.92 -6.44
C GLY A 135 -8.17 8.86 -5.42
N VAL A 136 -7.58 7.76 -5.89
CA VAL A 136 -7.04 6.71 -5.01
C VAL A 136 -5.84 7.22 -4.20
N LEU A 137 -4.90 7.93 -4.83
CA LEU A 137 -3.73 8.49 -4.15
C LEU A 137 -4.10 9.55 -3.10
N LEU A 138 -5.05 10.44 -3.43
CA LEU A 138 -5.55 11.42 -2.47
C LEU A 138 -6.22 10.73 -1.28
N SER A 139 -7.06 9.72 -1.55
CA SER A 139 -7.72 8.92 -0.52
C SER A 139 -6.72 8.23 0.42
N LEU A 140 -5.70 7.58 -0.13
CA LEU A 140 -4.62 6.96 0.66
C LEU A 140 -3.84 8.00 1.49
N THR A 141 -3.58 9.18 0.93
CA THR A 141 -2.89 10.28 1.62
C THR A 141 -3.71 10.79 2.80
N MET A 142 -5.02 10.96 2.63
CA MET A 142 -5.93 11.36 3.70
C MET A 142 -5.98 10.31 4.82
N LEU A 143 -6.05 9.02 4.48
CA LEU A 143 -6.02 7.93 5.47
C LEU A 143 -4.64 7.79 6.14
N TYR A 144 -3.54 8.13 5.47
CA TYR A 144 -2.21 8.10 6.08
C TYR A 144 -2.05 9.18 7.17
N ASP A 145 -2.51 10.39 6.88
CA ASP A 145 -2.41 11.56 7.76
C ASP A 145 -3.78 12.21 8.05
N PRO A 146 -4.63 11.54 8.85
CA PRO A 146 -5.95 12.05 9.16
C PRO A 146 -5.90 13.33 10.00
N GLU A 147 -4.87 13.52 10.84
CA GLU A 147 -4.74 14.70 11.71
C GLU A 147 -4.58 15.98 10.88
N THR A 148 -3.60 16.02 9.99
CA THR A 148 -3.39 17.16 9.08
C THR A 148 -4.60 17.38 8.18
N THR A 149 -5.24 16.30 7.74
CA THR A 149 -6.44 16.36 6.90
C THR A 149 -7.61 17.02 7.66
N ILE A 150 -7.85 16.63 8.91
CA ILE A 150 -8.89 17.22 9.78
C ILE A 150 -8.61 18.69 10.05
N GLU A 151 -7.36 19.05 10.38
CA GLU A 151 -6.96 20.43 10.62
C GLU A 151 -7.23 21.31 9.39
N THR A 152 -6.81 20.85 8.21
CA THR A 152 -7.01 21.56 6.94
C THR A 152 -8.49 21.76 6.61
N LEU A 153 -9.32 20.73 6.81
CA LEU A 153 -10.77 20.82 6.60
C LEU A 153 -11.43 21.80 7.57
N ALA A 154 -11.03 21.78 8.84
CA ALA A 154 -11.52 22.70 9.85
C ALA A 154 -11.20 24.16 9.51
N GLU A 155 -10.00 24.44 9.00
CA GLU A 155 -9.61 25.78 8.53
C GLU A 155 -10.47 26.27 7.34
N GLN A 156 -10.91 25.35 6.49
CA GLN A 156 -11.79 25.64 5.35
C GLN A 156 -13.28 25.70 5.73
N GLY A 157 -13.62 25.52 7.01
CA GLY A 157 -15.00 25.50 7.50
C GLY A 157 -15.78 24.24 7.11
N MET A 158 -15.08 23.19 6.68
CA MET A 158 -15.64 21.87 6.40
C MET A 158 -15.57 21.02 7.67
N VAL A 159 -16.72 20.51 8.12
CA VAL A 159 -16.81 19.67 9.32
C VAL A 159 -17.44 18.36 8.89
N GLY A 160 -16.66 17.27 8.92
CA GLY A 160 -17.21 15.95 8.62
C GLY A 160 -16.16 14.85 8.69
N LEU A 161 -16.15 14.09 9.80
CA LEU A 161 -15.40 12.84 9.91
C LEU A 161 -16.01 11.72 9.04
N GLU A 162 -17.27 11.88 8.61
CA GLU A 162 -17.98 11.00 7.66
C GLU A 162 -17.16 10.75 6.39
N GLN A 163 -16.32 11.71 5.99
CA GLN A 163 -15.46 11.57 4.81
C GLN A 163 -14.40 10.46 4.98
N PHE A 164 -13.87 10.22 6.19
CA PHE A 164 -12.90 9.13 6.41
C PHE A 164 -13.56 7.77 6.37
N GLU A 165 -14.75 7.64 6.95
CA GLU A 165 -15.52 6.40 6.87
C GLU A 165 -15.86 6.06 5.42
N GLU A 166 -16.34 7.04 4.65
CA GLU A 166 -16.63 6.86 3.23
C GLU A 166 -15.37 6.46 2.43
N ILE A 167 -14.25 7.17 2.63
CA ILE A 167 -12.98 6.84 1.96
C ILE A 167 -12.51 5.43 2.34
N PHE A 168 -12.54 5.10 3.63
CA PHE A 168 -12.11 3.79 4.14
C PHE A 168 -12.97 2.66 3.53
N ASN A 169 -14.28 2.83 3.50
CA ASN A 169 -15.21 1.84 2.95
C ASN A 169 -15.13 1.74 1.41
N ALA A 170 -14.82 2.84 0.72
CA ALA A 170 -14.68 2.86 -0.73
C ALA A 170 -13.32 2.31 -1.21
N MET A 171 -12.28 2.36 -0.37
CA MET A 171 -10.90 2.03 -0.75
C MET A 171 -10.75 0.67 -1.43
N PRO A 172 -11.36 -0.44 -0.95
CA PRO A 172 -11.23 -1.72 -1.62
C PRO A 172 -11.72 -1.71 -3.07
N VAL A 173 -12.87 -1.09 -3.33
CA VAL A 173 -13.44 -0.98 -4.68
C VAL A 173 -12.56 -0.09 -5.56
N MET A 174 -12.14 1.06 -5.04
CA MET A 174 -11.30 1.99 -5.77
C MET A 174 -9.96 1.36 -6.19
N LEU A 175 -9.30 0.67 -5.26
CA LEU A 175 -8.00 0.06 -5.51
C LEU A 175 -8.08 -1.14 -6.47
N CYS A 176 -9.12 -1.97 -6.37
CA CYS A 176 -9.39 -3.03 -7.34
C CYS A 176 -9.63 -2.44 -8.73
N GLY A 177 -10.50 -1.44 -8.84
CA GLY A 177 -10.82 -0.79 -10.12
C GLY A 177 -9.60 -0.14 -10.77
N LEU A 178 -8.76 0.54 -9.98
CA LEU A 178 -7.50 1.12 -10.46
C LEU A 178 -6.53 0.04 -10.95
N THR A 179 -6.38 -1.05 -10.19
CA THR A 179 -5.51 -2.18 -10.57
C THR A 179 -5.96 -2.81 -11.89
N GLN A 180 -7.25 -3.13 -12.01
CA GLN A 180 -7.82 -3.71 -13.22
C GLN A 180 -7.64 -2.78 -14.43
N ARG A 181 -7.87 -1.48 -14.25
CA ARG A 181 -7.69 -0.50 -15.33
C ARG A 181 -6.24 -0.35 -15.73
N GLY A 182 -5.32 -0.25 -14.76
CA GLY A 182 -3.88 -0.16 -15.01
C GLY A 182 -3.34 -1.36 -15.78
N VAL A 183 -3.71 -2.58 -15.38
CA VAL A 183 -3.30 -3.80 -16.07
C VAL A 183 -3.89 -3.87 -17.48
N ALA A 184 -5.17 -3.53 -17.67
CA ALA A 184 -5.78 -3.50 -19.00
C ALA A 184 -5.06 -2.52 -19.95
N LEU A 185 -4.72 -1.31 -19.46
CA LEU A 185 -3.97 -0.34 -20.24
C LEU A 185 -2.55 -0.84 -20.59
N ALA A 186 -1.89 -1.56 -19.69
CA ALA A 186 -0.57 -2.13 -19.94
C ALA A 186 -0.59 -3.26 -20.98
N GLU A 187 -1.68 -4.05 -21.03
CA GLU A 187 -1.88 -5.10 -22.04
C GLU A 187 -2.20 -4.53 -23.44
N GLU A 188 -2.68 -3.28 -23.50
CA GLU A 188 -3.02 -2.58 -24.75
C GLU A 188 -1.81 -1.87 -25.42
N GLN A 189 -0.66 -1.78 -24.73
CA GLN A 189 0.59 -1.21 -25.27
C GLN A 189 1.33 -2.17 -26.22
#